data_AF-A0A0Y9WZG1-F1
#
_entry.id   AF-A0A0Y9WZG1-F1
#
_cell.length_a   1.000
_cell.length_b   1.000
_cell.length_c   1.000
_cell.angle_alpha   90.00
_cell.angle_beta   90.00
_cell.angle_gamma   90.00
#
_symmetry.space_group_name_H-M   'P 1'
#
loop_
_entity.id
_entity.type
_entity.pdbx_description
1 polymer ?
#
loop_
_entity_poly.entity_id
_entity_poly.type
_entity_poly.pdbx_seq_one_letter_code
_entity_poly.pdbx_strand_id
1 'polypeptide(L)'
;MKGLLIYTFIFLLKQLSVRSEEYVCDFRAKNYLYDNKDILYCTINAKPFDKITYICPNKIGAHCFHNVNTSNNIETSLESSQIHINYLLYGSTIYKDTLILPPKVTQNVTFYCFCSLETDISDKKLKPQKFEGVGNHNGNITLGKAVKLDTPISRALFKLNKYKDLMEQGVEENDDDTIIEVEPEPEPEPESKTNKVKPKIIKVIYKTIKGTDGTNKAKTEPAKANPEPAKANPEPAKDEPVKKKKYGVMKVTVQKTYNTIKGCDFGNDSTKYFTNPLESSKNSNTKLCQINAKPGETIGFKCIQETHGYVEPSGCFDSVYVNNYKTSLKTIIPGYTSYSSKSGSITAFYLKLPHLITKPYTFSCKCRSYNHNNDSYIFQVNVESGESDLIKNSFN
;
A
#
# COMPACT_ATOMS: atom_id res chain seq x y z
N MET A 1 19.78 42.07 3.85
CA MET A 1 18.46 41.47 4.17
C MET A 1 17.66 40.99 2.95
N LYS A 2 17.62 41.70 1.81
CA LYS A 2 16.86 41.25 0.62
C LYS A 2 17.37 39.94 -0.02
N GLY A 3 18.69 39.70 0.01
CA GLY A 3 19.27 38.45 -0.50
C GLY A 3 18.83 37.20 0.28
N LEU A 4 18.86 37.26 1.62
CA LEU A 4 18.48 36.14 2.49
C LEU A 4 17.04 35.67 2.24
N LEU A 5 16.11 36.62 2.03
CA LEU A 5 14.71 36.33 1.71
C LEU A 5 14.53 35.57 0.39
N ILE A 6 15.32 35.91 -0.63
CA ILE A 6 15.27 35.27 -1.95
C ILE A 6 15.79 33.82 -1.85
N TYR A 7 16.90 33.59 -1.14
CA TYR A 7 17.43 32.23 -0.93
C TYR A 7 16.47 31.35 -0.13
N THR A 8 15.85 31.88 0.93
CA THR A 8 14.81 31.13 1.67
C THR A 8 13.59 30.80 0.79
N PHE A 9 13.19 31.69 -0.11
CA PHE A 9 12.07 31.45 -1.00
C PHE A 9 12.39 30.39 -2.08
N ILE A 10 13.60 30.44 -2.65
CA ILE A 10 14.09 29.42 -3.59
C ILE A 10 14.25 28.06 -2.90
N PHE A 11 14.72 28.03 -1.65
CA PHE A 11 14.81 26.81 -0.85
C PHE A 11 13.44 26.20 -0.59
N LEU A 12 12.46 27.01 -0.20
CA LEU A 12 11.06 26.56 -0.03
C LEU A 12 10.45 26.04 -1.34
N LEU A 13 10.74 26.68 -2.48
CA LEU A 13 10.33 26.21 -3.80
C LEU A 13 10.98 24.87 -4.19
N LYS A 14 12.27 24.66 -3.90
CA LYS A 14 12.96 23.39 -4.18
C LYS A 14 12.46 22.24 -3.32
N GLN A 15 12.09 22.49 -2.05
CA GLN A 15 11.50 21.47 -1.19
C GLN A 15 10.09 21.05 -1.64
N LEU A 16 9.35 21.94 -2.31
CA LEU A 16 8.04 21.60 -2.88
C LEU A 16 8.14 20.63 -4.06
N SER A 17 9.25 20.63 -4.81
CA SER A 17 9.45 19.78 -5.99
C SER A 17 9.74 18.30 -5.71
N VAL A 18 9.96 17.90 -4.45
CA VAL A 18 10.32 16.51 -4.06
C VAL A 18 9.21 15.85 -3.22
N ARG A 19 8.01 16.42 -3.21
CA ARG A 19 6.84 15.76 -2.62
C ARG A 19 6.22 14.83 -3.65
N SER A 20 5.95 13.60 -3.24
CA SER A 20 5.06 12.70 -3.96
C SER A 20 3.71 13.40 -4.13
N GLU A 21 3.20 13.47 -5.35
CA GLU A 21 1.86 13.95 -5.61
C GLU A 21 0.85 12.86 -5.27
N GLU A 22 -0.35 13.25 -4.81
CA GLU A 22 -1.44 12.34 -4.50
C GLU A 22 -2.59 12.59 -5.46
N TYR A 23 -2.93 11.57 -6.23
CA TYR A 23 -3.99 11.57 -7.23
C TYR A 23 -5.14 10.73 -6.72
N VAL A 24 -6.37 11.23 -6.88
CA VAL A 24 -7.57 10.50 -6.46
C VAL A 24 -8.56 10.49 -7.62
N CYS A 25 -8.93 9.29 -8.06
CA CYS A 25 -10.07 9.07 -8.94
C CYS A 25 -11.23 8.52 -8.11
N ASP A 26 -12.16 9.39 -7.69
CA ASP A 26 -13.36 9.00 -6.95
C ASP A 26 -14.59 9.01 -7.86
N PHE A 27 -14.96 7.84 -8.38
CA PHE A 27 -16.12 7.67 -9.25
C PHE A 27 -17.47 7.65 -8.50
N ARG A 28 -17.49 7.83 -7.18
CA ARG A 28 -18.73 8.08 -6.42
C ARG A 28 -19.13 9.55 -6.43
N ALA A 29 -18.22 10.43 -6.84
CA ALA A 29 -18.49 11.86 -6.84
C ALA A 29 -19.60 12.21 -7.85
N LYS A 30 -20.47 13.15 -7.45
CA LYS A 30 -21.70 13.49 -8.19
C LYS A 30 -21.44 13.89 -9.65
N ASN A 31 -20.30 14.54 -9.90
CA ASN A 31 -19.88 14.93 -11.25
C ASN A 31 -19.73 13.76 -12.22
N TYR A 32 -19.42 12.55 -11.75
CA TYR A 32 -19.36 11.36 -12.61
C TYR A 32 -20.72 10.68 -12.78
N LEU A 33 -21.63 10.82 -11.83
CA LEU A 33 -22.92 10.13 -11.90
C LEU A 33 -23.91 10.85 -12.83
N TYR A 34 -23.85 12.19 -12.90
CA TYR A 34 -24.80 13.02 -13.64
C TYR A 34 -24.29 13.51 -15.01
N ASP A 35 -23.09 13.13 -15.46
CA ASP A 35 -22.64 13.43 -16.83
C ASP A 35 -23.43 12.59 -17.84
N ASN A 36 -23.74 13.15 -19.01
CA ASN A 36 -24.50 12.48 -20.07
C ASN A 36 -23.67 11.50 -20.91
N LYS A 37 -22.37 11.37 -20.61
CA LYS A 37 -21.47 10.45 -21.30
C LYS A 37 -21.62 9.02 -20.78
N ASP A 38 -21.55 8.06 -21.69
CA ASP A 38 -21.55 6.63 -21.36
C ASP A 38 -20.20 6.19 -20.76
N ILE A 39 -19.11 6.90 -21.07
CA ILE A 39 -17.76 6.63 -20.55
C ILE A 39 -17.14 7.91 -19.99
N LEU A 40 -16.58 7.80 -18.78
CA LEU A 40 -15.95 8.90 -18.05
C LEU A 40 -14.51 8.59 -17.74
N TYR A 41 -13.61 9.51 -18.07
CA TYR A 41 -12.18 9.31 -17.88
C TYR A 41 -11.65 10.10 -16.67
N CYS A 42 -10.86 9.43 -15.85
CA CYS A 42 -9.94 10.05 -14.90
C CYS A 42 -8.52 9.75 -15.40
N THR A 43 -7.83 10.76 -15.95
CA THR A 43 -6.50 10.58 -16.54
C THR A 43 -5.44 11.12 -15.59
N ILE A 44 -4.44 10.31 -15.29
CA ILE A 44 -3.33 10.63 -14.39
C ILE A 44 -2.02 10.46 -15.14
N ASN A 45 -1.16 11.49 -15.09
CA ASN A 45 0.23 11.44 -15.55
C ASN A 45 1.14 11.45 -14.33
N ALA A 46 1.49 10.27 -13.84
CA ALA A 46 2.19 10.14 -12.57
C ALA A 46 3.71 9.97 -12.75
N LYS A 47 4.44 10.43 -11.73
CA LYS A 47 5.87 10.26 -11.54
C LYS A 47 6.13 9.15 -10.51
N PRO A 48 7.36 8.62 -10.44
CA PRO A 48 7.73 7.71 -9.35
C PRO A 48 7.42 8.27 -7.97
N PHE A 49 7.09 7.38 -7.02
CA PHE A 49 6.60 7.69 -5.66
C PHE A 49 5.24 8.37 -5.54
N ASP A 50 4.63 8.80 -6.64
CA ASP A 50 3.28 9.34 -6.55
C ASP A 50 2.30 8.28 -6.03
N LYS A 51 1.26 8.76 -5.33
CA LYS A 51 0.20 7.94 -4.76
C LYS A 51 -1.04 8.08 -5.61
N ILE A 52 -1.66 6.97 -5.96
CA ILE A 52 -2.87 6.93 -6.78
C ILE A 52 -3.94 6.17 -6.02
N THR A 53 -4.99 6.87 -5.63
CA THR A 53 -6.15 6.28 -4.95
C THR A 53 -7.31 6.12 -5.93
N TYR A 54 -7.84 4.90 -6.00
CA TYR A 54 -8.92 4.55 -6.91
C TYR A 54 -10.16 4.13 -6.14
N ILE A 55 -11.17 5.00 -6.12
CA ILE A 55 -12.40 4.76 -5.41
C ILE A 55 -13.52 4.53 -6.41
N CYS A 56 -14.07 3.32 -6.38
CA CYS A 56 -15.09 2.87 -7.32
C CYS A 56 -16.13 2.02 -6.58
N PRO A 57 -17.44 2.31 -6.74
CA PRO A 57 -18.50 1.51 -6.12
C PRO A 57 -18.54 0.06 -6.61
N ASN A 58 -18.23 -0.17 -7.89
CA ASN A 58 -18.24 -1.51 -8.51
C ASN A 58 -17.06 -1.68 -9.47
N LYS A 59 -15.94 -2.22 -8.96
CA LYS A 59 -14.74 -2.49 -9.77
C LYS A 59 -14.98 -3.67 -10.70
N ILE A 60 -14.65 -3.53 -11.98
CA ILE A 60 -14.77 -4.59 -12.99
C ILE A 60 -13.42 -4.82 -13.70
N GLY A 61 -13.27 -5.95 -14.39
CA GLY A 61 -12.01 -6.35 -15.04
C GLY A 61 -10.94 -6.72 -14.02
N ALA A 62 -9.76 -6.10 -14.08
CA ALA A 62 -8.62 -6.48 -13.24
C ALA A 62 -8.78 -6.22 -11.72
N HIS A 63 -9.91 -5.63 -11.27
CA HIS A 63 -10.17 -5.32 -9.86
C HIS A 63 -9.03 -4.57 -9.16
N CYS A 64 -8.47 -3.54 -9.81
CA CYS A 64 -7.32 -2.74 -9.37
C CYS A 64 -7.14 -2.55 -7.85
N PHE A 65 -5.90 -2.59 -7.32
CA PHE A 65 -4.62 -2.45 -8.04
C PHE A 65 -3.74 -3.70 -8.14
N HIS A 66 -4.08 -4.81 -7.48
CA HIS A 66 -3.24 -6.00 -7.54
C HIS A 66 -3.04 -6.49 -8.98
N ASN A 67 -4.11 -6.44 -9.78
CA ASN A 67 -4.04 -6.53 -11.22
C ASN A 67 -4.56 -5.24 -11.85
N VAL A 68 -4.09 -4.93 -13.05
CA VAL A 68 -4.55 -3.79 -13.86
C VAL A 68 -4.77 -4.23 -15.29
N ASN A 69 -5.48 -3.43 -16.08
CA ASN A 69 -5.68 -3.68 -17.50
C ASN A 69 -4.64 -2.93 -18.34
N THR A 70 -4.11 -3.54 -19.40
CA THR A 70 -3.17 -2.89 -20.34
C THR A 70 -3.86 -2.26 -21.56
N SER A 71 -5.15 -2.55 -21.76
CA SER A 71 -5.97 -2.02 -22.84
C SER A 71 -7.12 -1.18 -22.28
N ASN A 72 -7.56 -0.17 -23.04
CA ASN A 72 -8.72 0.66 -22.70
C ASN A 72 -10.05 0.11 -23.24
N ASN A 73 -10.03 -1.02 -23.98
CA ASN A 73 -11.23 -1.57 -24.61
C ASN A 73 -12.01 -2.48 -23.64
N ILE A 74 -13.10 -1.95 -23.11
CA ILE A 74 -13.98 -2.60 -22.13
C ILE A 74 -14.77 -3.76 -22.75
N GLU A 75 -15.11 -3.68 -24.03
CA GLU A 75 -16.00 -4.67 -24.66
C GLU A 75 -15.27 -5.98 -24.99
N THR A 76 -14.04 -5.88 -25.49
CA THR A 76 -13.34 -7.04 -26.06
C THR A 76 -12.14 -7.52 -25.26
N SER A 77 -11.59 -6.67 -24.38
CA SER A 77 -10.30 -6.95 -23.72
C SER A 77 -10.29 -6.81 -22.20
N LEU A 78 -11.47 -6.70 -21.57
CA LEU A 78 -11.59 -6.50 -20.12
C LEU A 78 -10.95 -7.63 -19.30
N GLU A 79 -11.13 -8.88 -19.73
CA GLU A 79 -10.54 -10.05 -19.07
C GLU A 79 -9.14 -10.40 -19.61
N SER A 80 -8.94 -10.30 -20.93
CA SER A 80 -7.70 -10.73 -21.57
C SER A 80 -6.52 -9.78 -21.38
N SER A 81 -6.76 -8.51 -21.01
CA SER A 81 -5.70 -7.52 -20.80
C SER A 81 -5.23 -7.38 -19.35
N GLN A 82 -5.71 -8.25 -18.45
CA GLN A 82 -5.34 -8.21 -17.04
C GLN A 82 -3.90 -8.66 -16.82
N ILE A 83 -3.17 -7.92 -16.00
CA ILE A 83 -1.80 -8.25 -15.61
C ILE A 83 -1.55 -7.82 -14.17
N HIS A 84 -0.79 -8.62 -13.43
CA HIS A 84 -0.38 -8.26 -12.08
C HIS A 84 0.55 -7.04 -12.10
N ILE A 85 0.32 -6.08 -11.19
CA ILE A 85 1.01 -4.79 -11.21
C ILE A 85 2.54 -4.93 -11.11
N ASN A 86 3.04 -5.95 -10.40
CA ASN A 86 4.48 -6.20 -10.27
C ASN A 86 5.18 -6.49 -11.60
N TYR A 87 4.46 -7.00 -12.62
CA TYR A 87 5.06 -7.21 -13.95
C TYR A 87 5.18 -5.92 -14.76
N LEU A 88 4.31 -4.95 -14.50
CA LEU A 88 4.34 -3.64 -15.15
C LEU A 88 5.24 -2.64 -14.42
N LEU A 89 5.09 -2.58 -13.10
CA LEU A 89 5.69 -1.59 -12.21
C LEU A 89 6.28 -2.31 -11.00
N TYR A 90 7.35 -3.07 -11.26
CA TYR A 90 8.04 -3.83 -10.23
C TYR A 90 8.52 -2.92 -9.08
N GLY A 91 8.26 -3.35 -7.86
CA GLY A 91 8.52 -2.56 -6.66
C GLY A 91 7.36 -1.64 -6.24
N SER A 92 6.21 -1.69 -6.90
CA SER A 92 5.03 -0.97 -6.41
C SER A 92 4.62 -1.43 -5.00
N THR A 93 4.00 -0.53 -4.24
CA THR A 93 3.38 -0.85 -2.95
C THR A 93 1.89 -0.57 -3.02
N ILE A 94 1.07 -1.52 -2.58
CA ILE A 94 -0.39 -1.35 -2.51
C ILE A 94 -0.82 -1.31 -1.05
N TYR A 95 -1.63 -0.31 -0.72
CA TYR A 95 -2.31 -0.19 0.56
C TYR A 95 -3.78 0.16 0.34
N LYS A 96 -4.68 -0.79 0.66
CA LYS A 96 -6.12 -0.67 0.41
C LYS A 96 -6.39 -0.30 -1.06
N ASP A 97 -7.05 0.83 -1.30
CA ASP A 97 -7.38 1.37 -2.62
C ASP A 97 -6.32 2.33 -3.16
N THR A 98 -5.09 2.30 -2.63
CA THR A 98 -4.00 3.19 -3.04
C THR A 98 -2.80 2.41 -3.56
N LEU A 99 -2.35 2.79 -4.75
CA LEU A 99 -1.09 2.36 -5.35
C LEU A 99 -0.02 3.43 -5.13
N ILE A 100 1.14 3.01 -4.65
CA ILE A 100 2.33 3.84 -4.52
C ILE A 100 3.29 3.38 -5.60
N LEU A 101 3.62 4.29 -6.52
CA LEU A 101 4.45 3.97 -7.66
C LEU A 101 5.90 3.71 -7.25
N PRO A 102 6.59 2.77 -7.92
CA PRO A 102 7.96 2.45 -7.57
C PRO A 102 8.86 3.64 -7.91
N PRO A 103 10.01 3.78 -7.22
CA PRO A 103 10.97 4.85 -7.49
C PRO A 103 11.61 4.75 -8.89
N LYS A 104 11.74 3.51 -9.39
CA LYS A 104 12.34 3.19 -10.68
C LYS A 104 11.29 2.60 -11.60
N VAL A 105 11.20 3.17 -12.80
CA VAL A 105 10.29 2.71 -13.85
C VAL A 105 11.11 2.56 -15.14
N THR A 106 11.29 1.34 -15.63
CA THR A 106 12.24 1.04 -16.73
C THR A 106 11.76 1.48 -18.11
N GLN A 107 10.47 1.74 -18.28
CA GLN A 107 9.87 2.23 -19.52
C GLN A 107 8.57 2.97 -19.23
N ASN A 108 8.10 3.82 -20.15
CA ASN A 108 6.80 4.44 -19.98
C ASN A 108 5.72 3.35 -19.97
N VAL A 109 4.89 3.33 -18.94
CA VAL A 109 3.81 2.35 -18.81
C VAL A 109 2.48 3.08 -18.80
N THR A 110 1.47 2.54 -19.47
CA THR A 110 0.08 2.97 -19.31
C THR A 110 -0.78 1.78 -18.92
N PHE A 111 -1.63 1.98 -17.93
CA PHE A 111 -2.60 0.97 -17.50
C PHE A 111 -3.95 1.61 -17.17
N TYR A 112 -4.96 0.75 -17.06
CA TYR A 112 -6.35 1.14 -16.92
C TYR A 112 -7.01 0.39 -15.75
N CYS A 113 -7.98 1.07 -15.14
CA CYS A 113 -8.90 0.49 -14.17
C CYS A 113 -10.33 0.89 -14.52
N PHE A 114 -11.25 -0.05 -14.40
CA PHE A 114 -12.62 0.11 -14.85
C PHE A 114 -13.61 0.07 -13.69
N CYS A 115 -14.62 0.93 -13.77
CA CYS A 115 -15.67 1.09 -12.79
C CYS A 115 -17.03 0.99 -13.48
N SER A 116 -17.89 0.10 -13.03
CA SER A 116 -19.30 0.13 -13.43
C SER A 116 -20.04 1.16 -12.56
N LEU A 117 -20.77 2.08 -13.20
CA LEU A 117 -21.50 3.17 -12.54
C LEU A 117 -23.02 2.96 -12.60
N GLU A 118 -23.47 1.71 -12.72
CA GLU A 118 -24.89 1.37 -12.80
C GLU A 118 -25.72 2.10 -11.73
N THR A 119 -26.79 2.77 -12.16
CA THR A 119 -27.58 3.69 -11.34
C THR A 119 -28.62 3.00 -10.46
N ASP A 120 -28.59 1.67 -10.35
CA ASP A 120 -29.50 0.91 -9.47
C ASP A 120 -29.13 1.04 -7.98
N ILE A 121 -28.05 1.74 -7.68
CA ILE A 121 -27.65 2.05 -6.32
C ILE A 121 -28.62 3.09 -5.75
N SER A 122 -29.59 2.62 -4.95
CA SER A 122 -30.43 3.45 -4.08
C SER A 122 -29.63 4.62 -3.50
N ASP A 123 -30.13 5.85 -3.67
CA ASP A 123 -29.51 7.12 -3.23
C ASP A 123 -28.94 7.10 -1.79
N LYS A 124 -29.40 6.17 -0.95
CA LYS A 124 -28.89 5.93 0.41
C LYS A 124 -27.42 5.52 0.49
N LYS A 125 -26.81 4.92 -0.54
CA LYS A 125 -25.37 4.54 -0.55
C LYS A 125 -24.44 5.63 -1.10
N LEU A 126 -24.99 6.72 -1.65
CA LEU A 126 -24.24 7.80 -2.30
C LEU A 126 -23.80 8.92 -1.35
N LYS A 127 -23.69 8.68 -0.04
CA LYS A 127 -23.09 9.70 0.85
C LYS A 127 -21.57 9.70 0.63
N PRO A 128 -20.98 10.73 -0.02
CA PRO A 128 -19.54 10.85 -0.04
C PRO A 128 -19.06 10.97 1.40
N GLN A 129 -18.03 10.21 1.76
CA GLN A 129 -17.24 10.56 2.94
C GLN A 129 -16.78 12.01 2.74
N LYS A 130 -16.96 12.86 3.76
CA LYS A 130 -16.48 14.25 3.71
C LYS A 130 -14.95 14.22 3.56
N PHE A 131 -14.47 14.29 2.33
CA PHE A 131 -13.10 14.66 2.03
C PHE A 131 -13.08 16.18 1.83
N GLU A 132 -12.32 16.87 2.67
CA GLU A 132 -12.02 18.30 2.50
C GLU A 132 -10.95 18.46 1.42
N GLY A 133 -11.34 18.25 0.16
CA GLY A 133 -10.48 18.45 -1.00
C GLY A 133 -11.30 18.83 -2.23
N VAL A 134 -11.08 20.02 -2.77
CA VAL A 134 -11.67 20.45 -4.05
C VAL A 134 -10.87 19.77 -5.16
N GLY A 135 -11.40 18.70 -5.72
CA GLY A 135 -10.81 18.00 -6.86
C GLY A 135 -11.24 18.64 -8.18
N ASN A 136 -10.27 18.89 -9.05
CA ASN A 136 -10.51 19.38 -10.40
C ASN A 136 -10.79 18.18 -11.32
N HIS A 137 -11.57 18.36 -12.38
CA HIS A 137 -11.96 17.32 -13.36
C HIS A 137 -10.81 16.64 -14.13
N ASN A 138 -9.55 16.91 -13.78
CA ASN A 138 -8.34 16.48 -14.50
C ASN A 138 -7.37 15.66 -13.62
N GLY A 139 -7.85 15.01 -12.56
CA GLY A 139 -7.03 14.10 -11.74
C GLY A 139 -6.03 14.77 -10.80
N ASN A 140 -5.76 16.07 -10.92
CA ASN A 140 -4.95 16.81 -9.96
C ASN A 140 -5.81 17.30 -8.78
N ILE A 141 -5.60 16.72 -7.60
CA ILE A 141 -5.86 17.41 -6.34
C ILE A 141 -4.59 18.17 -6.00
N THR A 142 -4.57 19.47 -6.31
CA THR A 142 -3.53 20.34 -5.76
C THR A 142 -3.89 20.61 -4.31
N LEU A 143 -3.18 20.01 -3.36
CA LEU A 143 -3.22 20.39 -1.95
C LEU A 143 -2.58 21.79 -1.82
N GLY A 144 -3.36 22.83 -2.13
CA GLY A 144 -2.80 24.18 -2.24
C GLY A 144 -3.76 25.26 -2.74
N LYS A 145 -4.81 25.55 -1.98
CA LYS A 145 -5.23 26.95 -1.75
C LYS A 145 -5.71 27.06 -0.32
N ALA A 146 -5.10 27.98 0.44
CA ALA A 146 -5.55 28.32 1.78
C ALA A 146 -7.04 28.69 1.72
N VAL A 147 -7.88 27.86 2.32
CA VAL A 147 -9.29 28.16 2.50
C VAL A 147 -9.35 29.34 3.47
N LYS A 148 -9.78 30.50 2.99
CA LYS A 148 -10.21 31.58 3.88
C LYS A 148 -11.45 31.07 4.62
N LEU A 149 -11.25 30.67 5.87
CA LEU A 149 -12.32 30.29 6.79
C LEU A 149 -13.02 31.58 7.24
N ASP A 150 -13.96 32.05 6.42
CA ASP A 150 -14.67 33.32 6.60
C ASP A 150 -15.87 33.22 7.56
N THR A 151 -16.05 32.09 8.26
CA THR A 151 -17.11 31.95 9.25
C THR A 151 -16.58 31.45 10.60
N PRO A 152 -17.02 32.03 11.73
CA PRO A 152 -16.64 31.55 13.08
C PRO A 152 -16.92 30.06 13.30
N ILE A 153 -17.97 29.54 12.66
CA ILE A 153 -18.40 28.14 12.73
C ILE A 153 -17.37 27.19 12.10
N SER A 154 -16.76 27.58 10.99
CA SER A 154 -15.78 26.74 10.29
C SER A 154 -14.44 26.68 11.04
N ARG A 155 -14.05 27.76 11.76
CA ARG A 155 -12.92 27.72 12.70
C ARG A 155 -13.19 26.84 13.92
N ALA A 156 -14.43 26.84 14.43
CA ALA A 156 -14.81 26.00 15.57
C ALA A 156 -14.81 24.51 15.20
N LEU A 157 -15.33 24.15 14.02
CA LEU A 157 -15.33 22.77 13.52
C LEU A 157 -13.93 22.24 13.23
N PHE A 158 -13.03 23.07 12.68
CA PHE A 158 -11.63 22.69 12.47
C PHE A 158 -10.91 22.43 13.80
N LYS A 159 -11.15 23.25 14.83
CA LYS A 159 -10.62 23.00 16.18
C LYS A 159 -11.19 21.72 16.78
N LEU A 160 -12.49 21.47 16.64
CA LEU A 160 -13.16 20.28 17.17
C LEU A 160 -12.59 18.98 16.56
N ASN A 161 -12.41 18.94 15.23
CA ASN A 161 -11.84 17.78 14.54
C ASN A 161 -10.38 17.54 14.95
N LYS A 162 -9.59 18.62 15.09
CA LYS A 162 -8.21 18.52 15.59
C LYS A 162 -8.14 17.97 17.02
N TYR A 163 -9.06 18.33 17.90
CA TYR A 163 -9.13 17.76 19.25
C TYR A 163 -9.62 16.31 19.26
N LYS A 164 -10.52 15.94 18.36
CA LYS A 164 -11.00 14.56 18.21
C LYS A 164 -9.89 13.61 17.76
N ASP A 165 -9.07 14.03 16.80
CA ASP A 165 -7.91 13.26 16.34
C ASP A 165 -6.82 13.10 17.42
N LEU A 166 -6.74 14.05 18.36
CA LEU A 166 -5.84 13.97 19.52
C LEU A 166 -6.38 13.06 20.63
N MET A 167 -7.71 12.97 20.79
CA MET A 167 -8.34 12.08 21.77
C MET A 167 -8.42 10.63 21.28
N GLU A 168 -8.58 10.39 19.98
CA GLU A 168 -8.49 9.04 19.38
C GLU A 168 -7.04 8.50 19.33
N GLN A 169 -6.03 9.34 19.62
CA GLN A 169 -4.61 8.95 19.77
C GLN A 169 -4.19 8.69 21.23
N GLY A 170 -5.11 8.82 22.20
CA GLY A 170 -4.85 8.54 23.61
C GLY A 170 -5.55 7.27 24.09
N VAL A 171 -4.73 6.26 24.44
CA VAL A 171 -5.01 5.17 25.39
C VAL A 171 -5.87 3.99 24.89
N GLU A 172 -5.20 2.93 24.44
CA GLU A 172 -5.42 1.61 25.03
C GLU A 172 -4.20 1.33 25.92
N GLU A 173 -4.33 1.59 27.22
CA GLU A 173 -3.45 1.07 28.25
C GLU A 173 -3.76 -0.43 28.36
N ASN A 174 -2.81 -1.27 27.95
CA ASN A 174 -2.78 -2.65 28.42
C ASN A 174 -2.04 -2.63 29.76
N ASP A 175 -2.79 -2.81 30.84
CA ASP A 175 -2.29 -3.18 32.15
C ASP A 175 -1.52 -4.51 32.05
N ASP A 176 -0.19 -4.44 31.98
CA ASP A 176 0.68 -5.53 32.41
C ASP A 176 2.08 -4.99 32.77
N ASP A 177 2.13 -4.09 33.74
CA ASP A 177 3.38 -3.71 34.41
C ASP A 177 3.73 -4.81 35.43
N THR A 178 4.39 -5.87 34.98
CA THR A 178 5.24 -6.67 35.88
C THR A 178 6.58 -5.96 36.01
N ILE A 179 6.73 -5.18 37.08
CA ILE A 179 8.01 -4.67 37.55
C ILE A 179 8.84 -5.87 38.02
N ILE A 180 9.86 -6.24 37.26
CA ILE A 180 10.92 -7.14 37.74
C ILE A 180 12.02 -6.26 38.34
N GLU A 181 12.00 -6.09 39.65
CA GLU A 181 13.20 -5.69 40.39
C GLU A 181 14.21 -6.84 40.29
N VAL A 182 15.35 -6.58 39.67
CA VAL A 182 16.47 -7.51 39.62
C VAL A 182 17.36 -7.22 40.83
N GLU A 183 17.24 -8.05 41.88
CA GLU A 183 18.30 -8.18 42.87
C GLU A 183 19.51 -8.90 42.25
N PRO A 184 20.75 -8.45 42.51
CA PRO A 184 21.94 -9.13 42.02
C PRO A 184 22.24 -10.34 42.91
N GLU A 185 22.06 -11.55 42.40
CA GLU A 185 22.55 -12.76 43.07
C GLU A 185 24.01 -13.07 42.71
N PRO A 186 24.77 -13.62 43.67
CA PRO A 186 26.23 -13.74 43.61
C PRO A 186 26.70 -14.91 42.74
N GLU A 187 27.93 -14.79 42.24
CA GLU A 187 28.63 -15.86 41.53
C GLU A 187 28.75 -17.14 42.37
N PRO A 188 28.59 -18.31 41.73
CA PRO A 188 29.28 -19.50 42.20
C PRO A 188 30.13 -20.14 41.08
N GLU A 189 31.37 -20.40 41.47
CA GLU A 189 32.35 -21.26 40.82
C GLU A 189 31.92 -22.74 40.73
N PRO A 190 32.66 -23.60 39.98
CA PRO A 190 32.08 -24.70 39.22
C PRO A 190 32.10 -26.06 39.93
N GLU A 191 31.16 -26.96 39.56
CA GLU A 191 31.45 -28.28 38.97
C GLU A 191 30.26 -29.27 38.97
N SER A 192 30.06 -29.87 37.79
CA SER A 192 29.78 -31.29 37.51
C SER A 192 28.40 -31.95 37.74
N LYS A 193 28.09 -32.82 36.77
CA LYS A 193 27.22 -34.02 36.75
C LYS A 193 25.75 -33.86 36.33
N THR A 194 25.57 -34.09 35.03
CA THR A 194 24.58 -34.98 34.37
C THR A 194 23.32 -35.39 35.16
N ASN A 195 22.16 -34.99 34.65
CA ASN A 195 21.00 -35.88 34.61
C ASN A 195 20.06 -35.57 33.44
N LYS A 196 19.75 -36.62 32.66
CA LYS A 196 18.84 -36.62 31.51
C LYS A 196 17.39 -36.57 32.00
N VAL A 197 16.64 -35.55 31.60
CA VAL A 197 15.18 -35.50 31.76
C VAL A 197 14.52 -35.79 30.40
N LYS A 198 13.68 -36.83 30.37
CA LYS A 198 12.86 -37.24 29.21
C LYS A 198 11.73 -36.22 28.95
N PRO A 199 11.41 -35.87 27.70
CA PRO A 199 10.23 -35.08 27.40
C PRO A 199 8.95 -35.93 27.47
N LYS A 200 7.91 -35.39 28.13
CA LYS A 200 6.54 -35.92 28.08
C LYS A 200 5.90 -35.54 26.75
N ILE A 201 5.55 -36.54 25.95
CA ILE A 201 4.78 -36.39 24.71
C ILE A 201 3.30 -36.22 25.09
N ILE A 202 2.71 -35.07 24.77
CA ILE A 202 1.26 -34.85 24.84
C ILE A 202 0.66 -35.30 23.51
N LYS A 203 -0.14 -36.38 23.53
CA LYS A 203 -0.96 -36.82 22.40
C LYS A 203 -2.20 -35.91 22.30
N VAL A 204 -2.29 -35.11 21.24
CA VAL A 204 -3.52 -34.42 20.86
C VAL A 204 -4.27 -35.31 19.86
N ILE A 205 -5.47 -35.73 20.22
CA ILE A 205 -6.39 -36.50 19.37
C ILE A 205 -7.35 -35.50 18.72
N TYR A 206 -7.35 -35.41 17.38
CA TYR A 206 -8.38 -34.69 16.63
C TYR A 206 -9.53 -35.64 16.29
N LYS A 207 -10.75 -35.22 16.62
CA LYS A 207 -12.00 -35.93 16.31
C LYS A 207 -12.55 -35.37 15.00
N THR A 208 -12.49 -36.17 13.94
CA THR A 208 -13.05 -35.84 12.62
C THR A 208 -14.56 -35.96 12.64
N ILE A 209 -15.27 -34.88 12.30
CA ILE A 209 -16.72 -34.93 12.04
C ILE A 209 -16.91 -35.29 10.56
N LYS A 210 -17.45 -36.48 10.31
CA LYS A 210 -17.96 -36.92 9.01
C LYS A 210 -19.30 -36.21 8.75
N GLY A 211 -19.39 -35.47 7.65
CA GLY A 211 -20.64 -35.05 7.03
C GLY A 211 -20.91 -35.95 5.83
N THR A 212 -22.06 -36.61 5.86
CA THR A 212 -22.53 -37.68 4.97
C THR A 212 -22.97 -37.21 3.59
N ASP A 213 -22.70 -38.08 2.62
CA ASP A 213 -23.24 -38.13 1.27
C ASP A 213 -24.78 -38.14 1.21
N GLY A 214 -25.31 -37.58 0.12
CA GLY A 214 -26.72 -37.63 -0.25
C GLY A 214 -26.90 -37.49 -1.77
N THR A 215 -26.52 -38.54 -2.50
CA THR A 215 -26.81 -38.76 -3.92
C THR A 215 -28.31 -38.95 -4.13
N ASN A 216 -28.90 -38.37 -5.19
CA ASN A 216 -29.97 -39.08 -5.90
C ASN A 216 -30.11 -38.71 -7.38
N LYS A 217 -30.37 -39.78 -8.13
CA LYS A 217 -30.36 -40.02 -9.57
C LYS A 217 -31.39 -39.23 -10.39
N ALA A 218 -31.00 -39.03 -11.65
CA ALA A 218 -31.85 -38.78 -12.80
C ALA A 218 -32.82 -39.93 -13.14
N LYS A 219 -33.97 -39.59 -13.73
CA LYS A 219 -34.80 -40.49 -14.54
C LYS A 219 -35.60 -39.68 -15.57
N THR A 220 -35.67 -40.20 -16.79
CA THR A 220 -36.22 -39.57 -18.01
C THR A 220 -37.56 -40.24 -18.41
N GLU A 221 -38.55 -39.39 -18.77
CA GLU A 221 -39.70 -39.52 -19.73
C GLU A 221 -40.80 -40.62 -19.59
N PRO A 222 -42.02 -40.48 -20.22
CA PRO A 222 -42.40 -39.61 -21.36
C PRO A 222 -43.74 -38.82 -21.33
N ALA A 223 -43.83 -37.90 -22.29
CA ALA A 223 -44.95 -37.22 -22.98
C ALA A 223 -46.42 -37.45 -22.58
N LYS A 224 -47.18 -36.33 -22.49
CA LYS A 224 -48.59 -36.23 -22.96
C LYS A 224 -49.05 -34.77 -23.22
N ALA A 225 -49.37 -34.51 -24.49
CA ALA A 225 -50.39 -33.65 -25.09
C ALA A 225 -50.75 -32.25 -24.52
N ASN A 226 -50.62 -31.25 -25.42
CA ASN A 226 -51.30 -29.94 -25.45
C ASN A 226 -52.83 -30.03 -25.39
N PRO A 227 -53.51 -28.96 -24.91
CA PRO A 227 -54.12 -28.01 -25.85
C PRO A 227 -53.86 -26.52 -25.57
N GLU A 228 -53.94 -25.76 -26.64
CA GLU A 228 -53.69 -24.32 -26.87
C GLU A 228 -54.78 -23.36 -26.27
N PRO A 229 -54.69 -22.02 -26.40
CA PRO A 229 -54.75 -21.11 -25.25
C PRO A 229 -55.97 -20.16 -25.25
N ALA A 230 -56.34 -19.68 -24.06
CA ALA A 230 -57.26 -18.56 -23.93
C ALA A 230 -56.50 -17.23 -24.11
N LYS A 231 -56.88 -16.49 -25.15
CA LYS A 231 -56.44 -15.10 -25.42
C LYS A 231 -56.71 -14.19 -24.22
N ALA A 232 -55.65 -13.76 -23.54
CA ALA A 232 -55.68 -12.58 -22.69
C ALA A 232 -55.08 -11.40 -23.49
N ASN A 233 -55.79 -10.28 -23.49
CA ASN A 233 -55.35 -9.02 -24.11
C ASN A 233 -53.99 -8.59 -23.53
N PRO A 234 -52.99 -8.26 -24.36
CA PRO A 234 -51.78 -7.62 -23.86
C PRO A 234 -52.12 -6.17 -23.48
N GLU A 235 -52.03 -5.87 -22.18
CA GLU A 235 -51.81 -4.51 -21.71
C GLU A 235 -50.58 -3.92 -22.42
N PRO A 236 -50.57 -2.62 -22.76
CA PRO A 236 -49.44 -1.99 -23.39
C PRO A 236 -48.22 -2.15 -22.49
N ALA A 237 -47.20 -2.81 -23.02
CA ALA A 237 -45.88 -2.92 -22.41
C ALA A 237 -45.43 -1.51 -22.00
N LYS A 238 -45.35 -1.28 -20.69
CA LYS A 238 -44.60 -0.15 -20.16
C LYS A 238 -43.16 -0.43 -20.57
N ASP A 239 -42.67 0.29 -21.58
CA ASP A 239 -41.27 0.27 -21.95
C ASP A 239 -40.44 0.52 -20.68
N GLU A 240 -39.84 -0.55 -20.15
CA GLU A 240 -38.88 -0.40 -19.08
C GLU A 240 -37.78 0.53 -19.60
N PRO A 241 -37.42 1.59 -18.88
CA PRO A 241 -36.38 2.49 -19.33
C PRO A 241 -35.10 1.67 -19.51
N VAL A 242 -34.65 1.56 -20.76
CA VAL A 242 -33.39 0.89 -21.11
C VAL A 242 -32.28 1.53 -20.29
N LYS A 243 -31.84 0.85 -19.24
CA LYS A 243 -30.78 1.33 -18.35
C LYS A 243 -29.50 1.46 -19.17
N LYS A 244 -29.12 2.70 -19.48
CA LYS A 244 -27.83 2.98 -20.13
C LYS A 244 -26.70 2.63 -19.15
N LYS A 245 -25.86 1.67 -19.53
CA LYS A 245 -24.66 1.32 -18.76
C LYS A 245 -23.66 2.45 -18.87
N LYS A 246 -23.22 2.97 -17.72
CA LYS A 246 -22.17 3.99 -17.62
C LYS A 246 -20.91 3.39 -17.01
N TYR A 247 -19.75 3.80 -17.51
CA TYR A 247 -18.45 3.31 -17.07
C TYR A 247 -17.51 4.45 -16.68
N GLY A 248 -16.81 4.27 -15.56
CA GLY A 248 -15.65 5.06 -15.18
C GLY A 248 -14.36 4.36 -15.61
N VAL A 249 -13.43 5.11 -16.21
CA VAL A 249 -12.13 4.62 -16.67
C VAL A 249 -11.04 5.47 -16.04
N MET A 250 -10.27 4.89 -15.14
CA MET A 250 -9.02 5.51 -14.70
C MET A 250 -7.91 5.09 -15.66
N LYS A 251 -7.29 6.06 -16.33
CA LYS A 251 -6.11 5.89 -17.19
C LYS A 251 -4.91 6.46 -16.47
N VAL A 252 -3.93 5.61 -16.17
CA VAL A 252 -2.67 6.03 -15.53
C VAL A 252 -1.53 5.86 -16.51
N THR A 253 -0.79 6.93 -16.76
CA THR A 253 0.48 6.89 -17.48
C THR A 253 1.61 7.21 -16.50
N VAL A 254 2.58 6.31 -16.40
CA VAL A 254 3.75 6.43 -15.52
C VAL A 254 5.00 6.63 -16.35
N GLN A 255 5.73 7.70 -16.05
CA GLN A 255 6.93 8.06 -16.79
C GLN A 255 8.14 7.20 -16.40
N LYS A 256 8.96 6.86 -17.39
CA LYS A 256 10.24 6.16 -17.21
C LYS A 256 11.19 6.99 -16.34
N THR A 257 11.84 6.32 -15.41
CA THR A 257 12.91 6.89 -14.59
C THR A 257 14.08 5.93 -14.42
N TYR A 258 15.28 6.49 -14.35
CA TYR A 258 16.52 5.73 -14.38
C TYR A 258 17.10 5.46 -12.98
N ASN A 259 16.57 6.13 -11.95
CA ASN A 259 17.13 6.09 -10.61
C ASN A 259 16.95 4.70 -9.99
N THR A 260 18.04 3.99 -9.79
CA THR A 260 18.05 2.73 -9.04
C THR A 260 17.75 2.99 -7.58
N ILE A 261 16.99 2.10 -6.98
CA ILE A 261 16.60 2.17 -5.57
C ILE A 261 17.79 1.73 -4.74
N LYS A 262 18.26 2.58 -3.84
CA LYS A 262 19.29 2.18 -2.88
C LYS A 262 18.68 1.18 -1.90
N GLY A 263 19.11 -0.07 -1.96
CA GLY A 263 18.36 -1.11 -1.29
C GLY A 263 18.68 -2.53 -1.71
N CYS A 264 17.82 -3.45 -1.30
CA CYS A 264 18.01 -4.88 -1.46
C CYS A 264 16.80 -5.54 -2.12
N ASP A 265 17.04 -6.35 -3.13
CA ASP A 265 16.00 -7.23 -3.69
C ASP A 265 16.35 -8.68 -3.37
N PHE A 266 15.58 -9.28 -2.47
CA PHE A 266 15.75 -10.68 -2.11
C PHE A 266 14.99 -11.62 -3.06
N GLY A 267 14.06 -11.11 -3.85
CA GLY A 267 13.15 -11.91 -4.67
C GLY A 267 13.52 -12.02 -6.15
N ASN A 268 14.47 -11.21 -6.62
CA ASN A 268 14.83 -11.18 -8.04
C ASN A 268 16.30 -10.84 -8.24
N ASP A 269 16.99 -11.70 -8.99
CA ASP A 269 18.40 -11.58 -9.36
C ASP A 269 18.62 -10.80 -10.66
N SER A 270 17.72 -10.96 -11.62
CA SER A 270 17.85 -10.46 -12.98
C SER A 270 17.55 -8.96 -13.14
N THR A 271 16.99 -8.32 -12.11
CA THR A 271 16.43 -6.97 -12.27
C THR A 271 17.24 -5.88 -11.56
N LYS A 272 17.65 -4.87 -12.35
CA LYS A 272 18.42 -3.71 -11.85
C LYS A 272 17.55 -2.67 -11.12
N TYR A 273 16.48 -3.07 -10.41
CA TYR A 273 15.61 -2.11 -9.70
C TYR A 273 16.24 -1.61 -8.41
N PHE A 274 16.91 -2.50 -7.69
CA PHE A 274 17.64 -2.19 -6.46
C PHE A 274 19.15 -2.24 -6.68
N THR A 275 19.91 -1.55 -5.83
CA THR A 275 21.38 -1.52 -5.90
C THR A 275 22.03 -2.86 -5.54
N ASN A 276 21.37 -3.68 -4.73
CA ASN A 276 21.89 -4.97 -4.25
C ASN A 276 20.85 -6.08 -4.48
N PRO A 277 20.73 -6.66 -5.69
CA PRO A 277 19.95 -7.87 -5.91
C PRO A 277 20.65 -9.09 -5.28
N LEU A 278 19.88 -10.11 -4.90
CA LEU A 278 20.35 -11.27 -4.10
C LEU A 278 21.62 -11.96 -4.64
N GLU A 279 21.80 -12.03 -5.96
CA GLU A 279 23.00 -12.59 -6.61
C GLU A 279 24.31 -11.86 -6.29
N SER A 280 24.24 -10.60 -5.85
CA SER A 280 25.42 -9.78 -5.57
C SER A 280 26.09 -10.06 -4.21
N SER A 281 25.47 -10.89 -3.36
CA SER A 281 26.08 -11.35 -2.12
C SER A 281 27.17 -12.38 -2.41
N LYS A 282 28.44 -11.94 -2.44
CA LYS A 282 29.62 -12.82 -2.56
C LYS A 282 29.76 -13.84 -1.42
N ASN A 283 28.92 -13.74 -0.38
CA ASN A 283 28.83 -14.68 0.74
C ASN A 283 27.43 -15.31 0.75
N SER A 284 27.24 -16.36 -0.04
CA SER A 284 26.00 -17.17 -0.10
C SER A 284 25.55 -17.74 1.26
N ASN A 285 26.39 -17.66 2.29
CA ASN A 285 26.07 -18.08 3.66
C ASN A 285 25.46 -16.98 4.53
N THR A 286 25.54 -15.70 4.14
CA THR A 286 24.95 -14.60 4.92
C THR A 286 23.76 -14.02 4.18
N LYS A 287 22.55 -14.33 4.64
CA LYS A 287 21.28 -13.74 4.19
C LYS A 287 21.14 -12.25 4.58
N LEU A 288 22.26 -11.56 4.80
CA LEU A 288 22.35 -10.17 5.23
C LEU A 288 22.66 -9.28 4.01
N CYS A 289 21.78 -8.31 3.78
CA CYS A 289 22.04 -7.22 2.86
C CYS A 289 22.18 -5.93 3.66
N GLN A 290 23.40 -5.38 3.67
CA GLN A 290 23.74 -4.18 4.40
C GLN A 290 23.92 -3.02 3.43
N ILE A 291 23.29 -1.88 3.73
CA ILE A 291 23.45 -0.64 2.97
C ILE A 291 23.84 0.53 3.89
N ASN A 292 24.55 1.50 3.35
CA ASN A 292 24.79 2.78 4.02
C ASN A 292 23.83 3.83 3.45
N ALA A 293 23.26 4.69 4.28
CA ALA A 293 22.27 5.69 3.85
C ALA A 293 22.56 7.06 4.46
N LYS A 294 22.33 8.11 3.65
CA LYS A 294 22.55 9.51 4.01
C LYS A 294 21.22 10.23 4.26
N PRO A 295 21.21 11.32 5.05
CA PRO A 295 20.04 12.16 5.23
C PRO A 295 19.42 12.57 3.89
N GLY A 296 18.09 12.47 3.78
CA GLY A 296 17.31 12.79 2.59
C GLY A 296 17.24 11.70 1.51
N GLU A 297 18.05 10.63 1.60
CA GLU A 297 17.96 9.51 0.66
C GLU A 297 16.68 8.68 0.86
N THR A 298 16.21 8.07 -0.22
CA THR A 298 15.20 7.01 -0.13
C THR A 298 15.84 5.65 -0.29
N ILE A 299 15.57 4.77 0.66
CA ILE A 299 16.04 3.39 0.68
C ILE A 299 14.85 2.42 0.65
N GLY A 300 15.12 1.15 0.37
CA GLY A 300 14.09 0.14 0.51
C GLY A 300 14.57 -1.28 0.34
N PHE A 301 13.65 -2.21 0.50
CA PHE A 301 13.89 -3.60 0.20
C PHE A 301 12.61 -4.27 -0.31
N LYS A 302 12.78 -5.41 -0.97
CA LYS A 302 11.68 -6.28 -1.36
C LYS A 302 12.03 -7.71 -0.99
N CYS A 303 11.09 -8.39 -0.32
CA CYS A 303 11.23 -9.79 0.03
C CYS A 303 10.95 -10.69 -1.18
N ILE A 304 11.30 -11.97 -1.05
CA ILE A 304 10.84 -13.02 -1.96
C ILE A 304 9.31 -13.04 -1.93
N GLN A 305 8.69 -13.08 -3.11
CA GLN A 305 7.24 -13.10 -3.23
C GLN A 305 6.72 -14.50 -2.93
N GLU A 306 6.06 -14.65 -1.78
CA GLU A 306 5.48 -15.93 -1.33
C GLU A 306 4.15 -15.70 -0.60
N THR A 307 3.26 -16.68 -0.68
CA THR A 307 1.90 -16.61 -0.11
C THR A 307 1.87 -16.39 1.40
N HIS A 308 2.87 -16.89 2.11
CA HIS A 308 2.95 -16.84 3.58
C HIS A 308 4.20 -16.08 4.08
N GLY A 309 4.83 -15.28 3.22
CA GLY A 309 5.93 -14.44 3.63
C GLY A 309 5.46 -13.21 4.42
N TYR A 310 6.25 -12.79 5.40
CA TYR A 310 5.99 -11.59 6.18
C TYR A 310 7.28 -10.85 6.54
N VAL A 311 7.16 -9.65 7.11
CA VAL A 311 8.29 -8.83 7.53
C VAL A 311 8.29 -8.66 9.04
N GLU A 312 9.47 -8.79 9.63
CA GLU A 312 9.71 -8.51 11.05
C GLU A 312 10.58 -7.26 11.26
N PRO A 313 10.25 -6.40 12.23
CA PRO A 313 9.01 -6.47 13.02
C PRO A 313 7.79 -6.13 12.15
N SER A 314 6.59 -6.53 12.61
CA SER A 314 5.35 -6.14 11.97
C SER A 314 5.26 -4.61 11.89
N GLY A 315 4.98 -4.10 10.70
CA GLY A 315 4.96 -2.65 10.46
C GLY A 315 6.33 -2.01 10.22
N CYS A 316 7.37 -2.76 9.84
CA CYS A 316 8.57 -2.15 9.25
C CYS A 316 8.17 -1.15 8.13
N PHE A 317 8.58 0.12 8.14
CA PHE A 317 9.65 0.74 8.94
C PHE A 317 9.21 1.47 10.23
N ASP A 318 7.93 1.48 10.60
CA ASP A 318 7.47 2.20 11.80
C ASP A 318 8.06 1.60 13.09
N SER A 319 8.25 0.28 13.07
CA SER A 319 9.10 -0.44 14.02
C SER A 319 10.28 -1.06 13.28
N VAL A 320 11.45 -1.08 13.91
CA VAL A 320 12.68 -1.69 13.38
C VAL A 320 13.43 -2.41 14.51
N TYR A 321 14.40 -3.26 14.18
CA TYR A 321 15.34 -3.78 15.18
C TYR A 321 16.57 -2.89 15.28
N VAL A 322 16.89 -2.44 16.49
CA VAL A 322 18.15 -1.77 16.85
C VAL A 322 18.79 -2.61 17.94
N ASN A 323 20.02 -3.08 17.72
CA ASN A 323 20.72 -3.99 18.64
C ASN A 323 19.86 -5.22 19.02
N ASN A 324 19.11 -5.77 18.07
CA ASN A 324 18.14 -6.86 18.25
C ASN A 324 16.87 -6.53 19.07
N TYR A 325 16.70 -5.30 19.55
CA TYR A 325 15.48 -4.86 20.24
C TYR A 325 14.53 -4.15 19.29
N LYS A 326 13.22 -4.49 19.38
CA LYS A 326 12.18 -3.80 18.63
C LYS A 326 12.08 -2.36 19.12
N THR A 327 12.29 -1.41 18.23
CA THR A 327 12.37 0.02 18.52
C THR A 327 11.49 0.78 17.53
N SER A 328 10.77 1.80 18.00
CA SER A 328 10.03 2.71 17.11
C SER A 328 11.00 3.57 16.31
N LEU A 329 10.90 3.59 14.98
CA LEU A 329 11.80 4.40 14.16
C LEU A 329 11.60 5.90 14.41
N LYS A 330 10.38 6.30 14.80
CA LYS A 330 10.04 7.70 15.12
C LYS A 330 10.85 8.27 16.27
N THR A 331 11.25 7.44 17.25
CA THR A 331 12.02 7.90 18.41
C THR A 331 13.49 8.13 18.09
N ILE A 332 14.04 7.38 17.12
CA ILE A 332 15.45 7.47 16.74
C ILE A 332 15.68 8.38 15.53
N ILE A 333 14.80 8.36 14.53
CA ILE A 333 14.91 9.15 13.29
C ILE A 333 13.57 9.87 13.04
N PRO A 334 13.24 10.93 13.79
CA PRO A 334 11.98 11.65 13.61
C PRO A 334 11.90 12.33 12.23
N GLY A 335 10.69 12.43 11.68
CA GLY A 335 10.45 13.09 10.38
C GLY A 335 10.69 12.22 9.15
N TYR A 336 10.94 10.92 9.33
CA TYR A 336 10.97 9.96 8.22
C TYR A 336 9.60 9.81 7.54
N THR A 337 9.59 9.24 6.34
CA THR A 337 8.36 8.78 5.68
C THR A 337 8.52 7.33 5.21
N SER A 338 7.64 6.44 5.67
CA SER A 338 7.60 5.03 5.27
C SER A 338 6.52 4.78 4.23
N TYR A 339 6.78 3.85 3.32
CA TYR A 339 5.82 3.33 2.35
C TYR A 339 5.88 1.80 2.43
N SER A 340 4.90 1.20 3.10
CA SER A 340 4.83 -0.24 3.30
C SER A 340 3.38 -0.73 3.18
N SER A 341 3.22 -1.98 2.74
CA SER A 341 1.94 -2.65 2.82
C SER A 341 1.76 -3.27 4.20
N LYS A 342 0.56 -3.16 4.77
CA LYS A 342 0.21 -3.81 6.04
C LYS A 342 -0.21 -5.29 5.84
N SER A 343 -0.39 -5.75 4.60
CA SER A 343 -1.05 -7.02 4.30
C SER A 343 -0.15 -8.12 3.71
N GLY A 344 1.18 -8.04 3.87
CA GLY A 344 2.11 -9.13 3.53
C GLY A 344 3.46 -8.68 2.96
N SER A 345 4.36 -9.63 2.70
CA SER A 345 5.71 -9.37 2.14
C SER A 345 5.76 -9.19 0.61
N ILE A 346 4.60 -9.20 -0.05
CA ILE A 346 4.47 -9.26 -1.52
C ILE A 346 4.89 -7.95 -2.19
N THR A 347 4.85 -6.83 -1.46
CA THR A 347 5.21 -5.50 -1.95
C THR A 347 6.61 -5.09 -1.52
N ALA A 348 7.19 -4.11 -2.19
CA ALA A 348 8.39 -3.45 -1.68
C ALA A 348 8.07 -2.55 -0.47
N PHE A 349 9.10 -2.32 0.34
CA PHE A 349 9.10 -1.46 1.51
C PHE A 349 10.09 -0.33 1.26
N TYR A 350 9.65 0.92 1.43
CA TYR A 350 10.49 2.10 1.24
C TYR A 350 10.52 2.99 2.48
N LEU A 351 11.66 3.64 2.68
CA LEU A 351 11.89 4.62 3.73
C LEU A 351 12.60 5.83 3.12
N LYS A 352 11.97 7.00 3.19
CA LYS A 352 12.61 8.28 2.92
C LYS A 352 13.14 8.84 4.23
N LEU A 353 14.46 9.01 4.30
CA LEU A 353 15.12 9.59 5.46
C LEU A 353 14.86 11.10 5.53
N PRO A 354 14.75 11.68 6.74
CA PRO A 354 14.67 13.12 6.90
C PRO A 354 15.96 13.79 6.41
N HIS A 355 15.88 15.07 6.07
CA HIS A 355 17.02 15.85 5.58
C HIS A 355 18.06 16.19 6.66
N LEU A 356 17.75 15.97 7.94
CA LEU A 356 18.64 16.18 9.07
C LEU A 356 18.58 14.97 9.99
N ILE A 357 19.74 14.40 10.33
CA ILE A 357 19.88 13.28 11.25
C ILE A 357 20.98 13.61 12.24
N THR A 358 20.68 13.62 13.53
CA THR A 358 21.57 14.14 14.56
C THR A 358 22.70 13.20 14.95
N LYS A 359 22.46 11.88 14.87
CA LYS A 359 23.44 10.85 15.22
C LYS A 359 23.29 9.63 14.31
N PRO A 360 24.37 8.87 14.07
CA PRO A 360 24.29 7.68 13.24
C PRO A 360 23.47 6.59 13.94
N TYR A 361 22.80 5.76 13.15
CA TYR A 361 22.03 4.63 13.64
C TYR A 361 22.20 3.43 12.73
N THR A 362 22.22 2.24 13.31
CA THR A 362 22.05 0.99 12.58
C THR A 362 20.73 0.36 12.99
N PHE A 363 19.89 0.08 12.01
CA PHE A 363 18.64 -0.66 12.23
C PHE A 363 18.45 -1.73 11.17
N SER A 364 17.56 -2.67 11.44
CA SER A 364 17.23 -3.74 10.50
C SER A 364 15.77 -4.14 10.49
N CYS A 365 15.36 -4.72 9.37
CA CYS A 365 14.13 -5.50 9.22
C CYS A 365 14.47 -6.86 8.61
N LYS A 366 13.61 -7.84 8.81
CA LYS A 366 13.83 -9.22 8.34
C LYS A 366 12.67 -9.67 7.46
N CYS A 367 12.96 -10.33 6.35
CA CYS A 367 11.97 -11.09 5.60
C CYS A 367 11.88 -12.50 6.18
N ARG A 368 10.67 -12.92 6.52
CA ARG A 368 10.37 -14.25 7.05
C ARG A 368 9.57 -15.07 6.07
N SER A 369 9.83 -16.37 6.09
CA SER A 369 9.14 -17.36 5.27
C SER A 369 8.96 -18.66 6.04
N TYR A 370 7.90 -19.40 5.70
CA TYR A 370 7.74 -20.79 6.11
C TYR A 370 8.64 -21.76 5.33
N ASN A 371 9.17 -21.33 4.18
CA ASN A 371 10.20 -22.03 3.45
C ASN A 371 11.58 -21.65 4.02
N HIS A 372 12.25 -22.59 4.69
CA HIS A 372 13.55 -22.37 5.33
C HIS A 372 14.64 -21.84 4.37
N ASN A 373 14.56 -22.17 3.09
CA ASN A 373 15.50 -21.65 2.10
C ASN A 373 15.33 -20.14 1.89
N ASN A 374 14.10 -19.66 2.01
CA ASN A 374 13.71 -18.28 1.74
C ASN A 374 13.50 -17.45 3.02
N ASP A 375 13.67 -18.07 4.18
CA ASP A 375 13.54 -17.41 5.49
C ASP A 375 14.80 -16.65 5.89
N SER A 376 14.69 -15.74 6.86
CA SER A 376 15.82 -15.13 7.55
C SER A 376 16.70 -14.20 6.70
N TYR A 377 16.15 -13.54 5.68
CA TYR A 377 16.84 -12.43 5.02
C TYR A 377 16.79 -11.17 5.89
N ILE A 378 17.92 -10.50 6.05
CA ILE A 378 18.08 -9.32 6.90
C ILE A 378 18.42 -8.13 6.00
N PHE A 379 17.56 -7.12 6.02
CA PHE A 379 17.83 -5.81 5.48
C PHE A 379 18.39 -4.93 6.60
N GLN A 380 19.67 -4.58 6.55
CA GLN A 380 20.32 -3.73 7.53
C GLN A 380 20.75 -2.42 6.91
N VAL A 381 20.48 -1.33 7.63
CA VAL A 381 20.77 0.04 7.19
C VAL A 381 21.67 0.70 8.21
N ASN A 382 22.83 1.18 7.77
CA ASN A 382 23.67 2.08 8.54
C ASN A 382 23.37 3.51 8.07
N VAL A 383 22.76 4.31 8.92
CA VAL A 383 22.40 5.70 8.63
C VAL A 383 23.49 6.62 9.15
N GLU A 384 23.99 7.48 8.28
CA GLU A 384 24.95 8.54 8.60
C GLU A 384 24.24 9.75 9.26
N SER A 385 24.93 10.41 10.19
CA SER A 385 24.50 11.70 10.72
C SER A 385 24.86 12.85 9.79
N GLY A 386 24.11 13.94 9.88
CA GLY A 386 24.39 15.21 9.22
C GLY A 386 23.18 15.78 8.52
N GLU A 387 23.46 16.72 7.61
CA GLU A 387 22.48 17.32 6.73
C GLU A 387 22.56 16.73 5.32
N SER A 388 21.40 16.65 4.66
CA SER A 388 21.32 16.20 3.27
C SER A 388 22.04 17.18 2.34
N ASP A 389 22.54 16.67 1.22
CA ASP A 389 23.24 17.48 0.22
C ASP A 389 22.34 18.60 -0.35
N LEU A 390 21.01 18.40 -0.35
CA LEU A 390 20.05 19.45 -0.71
C LEU A 390 20.11 20.65 0.23
N ILE A 391 20.29 20.44 1.53
CA ILE A 391 20.44 21.53 2.50
C ILE A 391 21.82 22.16 2.34
N LYS A 392 22.88 21.34 2.32
CA LYS A 392 24.27 21.82 2.18
C LYS A 392 24.48 22.69 0.95
N ASN A 393 23.92 22.30 -0.19
CA ASN A 393 24.06 23.01 -1.46
C ASN A 393 23.09 24.20 -1.61
N SER A 394 22.24 24.47 -0.61
CA SER A 394 21.32 25.61 -0.66
C SER A 394 21.89 26.87 0.01
N PHE A 395 22.96 26.74 0.78
CA PHE A 395 23.61 27.84 1.51
C PHE A 395 25.02 28.19 0.99
N ASN A 396 25.54 27.41 0.04
CA ASN A 396 26.72 27.72 -0.76
C ASN A 396 26.29 28.23 -2.14
#